data_AF-W1Y7Z1-F1
#
_entry.id   AF-W1Y7Z1-F1
#
_cell.length_a   1.000
_cell.length_b   1.000
_cell.length_c   1.000
_cell.angle_alpha   90.00
_cell.angle_beta   90.00
_cell.angle_gamma   90.00
#
_symmetry.space_group_name_H-M   'P 1'
#
loop_
_entity.id
_entity.type
_entity.pdbx_description
1 polymer ?
#
loop_
_entity_poly.entity_id
_entity_poly.type
_entity_poly.pdbx_seq_one_letter_code
_entity_poly.pdbx_strand_id
1 'polypeptide(L)'
;PKQVDRTELKCGEVGWLVCAIKDIHGAPVGDTLTLARNPAEKALPGFKKVKPQVYAGLFPVSSDDYEAFRDALGKLSLNDASLFYEPESSSALGFG
;
A
#
# COMPACT_ATOMS: atom_id res chain seq x y z
N PRO A 1 -14.22 17.09 1.11
CA PRO A 1 -13.69 18.21 0.27
C PRO A 1 -13.75 17.84 -1.22
N LYS A 2 -14.16 18.77 -2.09
CA LYS A 2 -14.11 18.54 -3.55
C LYS A 2 -12.66 18.68 -4.04
N GLN A 3 -12.23 17.77 -4.90
CA GLN A 3 -10.93 17.86 -5.56
C GLN A 3 -10.94 19.06 -6.52
N VAL A 4 -9.87 19.85 -6.47
CA VAL A 4 -9.66 20.97 -7.39
C VAL A 4 -8.31 20.75 -8.05
N ASP A 5 -8.34 20.53 -9.37
CA ASP A 5 -7.12 20.30 -10.13
C ASP A 5 -6.27 21.57 -10.18
N ARG A 6 -4.97 21.39 -10.04
CA ARG A 6 -3.96 22.45 -10.15
C ARG A 6 -2.87 22.01 -11.12
N THR A 7 -2.28 22.97 -11.81
CA THR A 7 -1.19 22.71 -12.77
C THR A 7 0.13 22.38 -12.07
N GLU A 8 0.32 22.87 -10.85
CA GLU A 8 1.54 22.66 -10.06
C GLU A 8 1.24 22.71 -8.56
N LEU A 9 2.15 22.12 -7.76
CA LEU A 9 2.22 22.28 -6.31
C LEU A 9 3.56 22.94 -5.97
N LYS A 10 3.53 24.02 -5.18
CA LYS A 10 4.69 24.78 -4.73
C LYS A 10 5.12 24.38 -3.33
N CYS A 11 6.32 24.82 -2.95
CA CYS A 11 6.83 24.61 -1.60
C CYS A 11 5.86 25.17 -0.54
N GLY A 12 5.51 24.34 0.44
CA GLY A 12 4.57 24.67 1.52
C GLY A 12 3.10 24.33 1.23
N GLU A 13 2.77 23.90 0.02
CA GLU A 13 1.40 23.50 -0.34
C GLU A 13 1.13 22.03 -0.01
N VAL A 14 -0.13 21.71 0.30
CA VAL A 14 -0.62 20.35 0.54
C VAL A 14 -1.60 19.99 -0.57
N GLY A 15 -1.37 18.85 -1.22
CA GLY A 15 -2.18 18.42 -2.36
C GLY A 15 -2.01 16.93 -2.67
N TRP A 16 -2.38 16.57 -3.89
CA TRP A 16 -2.29 15.22 -4.43
C TRP A 16 -1.72 15.26 -5.85
N LEU A 17 -1.14 14.14 -6.28
CA LEU A 17 -0.52 13.96 -7.58
C LEU A 17 -0.93 12.59 -8.13
N VAL A 18 -1.17 12.50 -9.43
CA VAL A 18 -1.41 11.22 -10.12
C VAL A 18 -0.25 10.94 -11.05
N CYS A 19 0.59 9.97 -10.68
CA CYS A 19 1.84 9.65 -11.38
C CYS A 19 1.77 8.33 -12.17
N ALA A 20 0.56 7.85 -12.52
CA ALA A 20 0.33 6.57 -13.20
C ALA A 20 1.01 5.37 -12.51
N ILE A 21 1.12 5.42 -11.17
CA ILE A 21 1.70 4.35 -10.36
C ILE A 21 0.69 3.20 -10.32
N LYS A 22 1.08 2.05 -10.90
CA LYS A 22 0.23 0.85 -10.99
C LYS A 22 0.41 -0.09 -9.81
N ASP A 23 1.60 -0.11 -9.22
CA ASP A 23 1.91 -0.87 -8.02
C ASP A 23 1.58 -0.03 -6.80
N ILE A 24 0.64 -0.48 -5.96
CA ILE A 24 0.28 0.24 -4.76
C ILE A 24 1.47 0.42 -3.81
N HIS A 25 2.37 -0.55 -3.75
CA HIS A 25 3.56 -0.46 -2.91
C HIS A 25 4.62 0.48 -3.49
N GLY A 26 4.38 1.04 -4.68
CA GLY A 26 5.28 1.96 -5.38
C GLY A 26 5.36 3.37 -4.78
N ALA A 27 4.44 3.76 -3.89
CA ALA A 27 4.46 5.05 -3.19
C ALA A 27 4.02 4.90 -1.71
N PRO A 28 4.87 4.34 -0.84
CA PRO A 28 4.52 4.11 0.55
C PRO A 28 4.33 5.43 1.32
N VAL A 29 3.40 5.40 2.29
CA VAL A 29 3.04 6.58 3.09
C VAL A 29 4.24 7.04 3.94
N GLY A 30 4.56 8.32 3.84
CA GLY A 30 5.67 8.96 4.55
C GLY A 30 6.99 8.98 3.79
N ASP A 31 7.06 8.37 2.60
CA ASP A 31 8.23 8.46 1.72
C ASP A 31 8.37 9.85 1.06
N THR A 32 9.50 10.09 0.41
CA THR A 32 9.81 11.36 -0.26
C THR A 32 9.72 11.23 -1.78
N LEU A 33 8.74 11.92 -2.37
CA LEU A 33 8.65 12.09 -3.82
C LEU A 33 9.61 13.20 -4.29
N THR A 34 10.43 12.92 -5.30
CA THR A 34 11.32 13.92 -5.92
C THR A 34 11.41 13.74 -7.44
N LEU A 35 12.07 14.69 -8.13
CA LEU A 35 12.20 14.67 -9.58
C LEU A 35 13.27 13.66 -10.02
N ALA A 36 12.98 12.87 -11.06
CA ALA A 36 13.93 11.88 -11.59
C ALA A 36 15.21 12.50 -12.19
N ARG A 37 15.10 13.67 -12.83
CA ARG A 37 16.23 14.34 -13.50
C ARG A 37 17.04 15.26 -12.57
N ASN A 38 16.43 15.71 -11.48
CA ASN A 38 17.06 16.58 -10.49
C ASN A 38 16.57 16.16 -9.10
N PRO A 39 17.05 15.01 -8.60
CA PRO A 39 16.59 14.46 -7.33
C PRO A 39 17.00 15.36 -6.17
N ALA A 40 16.18 15.38 -5.12
CA ALA A 40 16.56 15.98 -3.85
C ALA A 40 17.81 15.30 -3.30
N GLU A 41 18.72 16.09 -2.73
CA GLU A 41 19.98 15.57 -2.16
C GLU A 41 19.76 14.54 -1.05
N LYS A 42 18.65 14.68 -0.30
CA LYS A 42 18.29 13.81 0.82
C LYS A 42 16.78 13.61 0.86
N ALA A 43 16.36 12.38 1.18
CA ALA A 43 14.98 12.09 1.54
C ALA A 43 14.63 12.78 2.87
N LEU A 44 13.35 13.07 3.07
CA LEU A 44 12.84 13.58 4.34
C LEU A 44 13.10 12.56 5.46
N PRO A 45 13.56 13.02 6.64
CA PRO A 45 13.79 12.12 7.76
C PRO A 45 12.46 11.59 8.31
N GLY A 46 12.49 10.41 8.91
CA GLY A 46 11.36 9.86 9.65
C GLY A 46 10.55 8.79 8.92
N PHE A 47 10.73 8.64 7.60
CA PHE A 47 10.15 7.50 6.90
C PHE A 47 10.76 6.19 7.41
N LYS A 48 9.90 5.27 7.83
CA LYS A 48 10.27 3.89 8.16
C LYS A 48 9.23 3.00 7.52
N LYS A 49 9.67 2.00 6.75
CA LYS A 49 8.77 0.94 6.30
C LYS A 49 8.08 0.34 7.52
N VAL A 50 6.75 0.32 7.50
CA VAL A 50 5.95 -0.29 8.57
C VAL A 50 6.38 -1.75 8.70
N LYS A 51 6.82 -2.13 9.90
CA LYS A 51 7.14 -3.52 10.22
C LYS A 51 5.97 -4.09 11.00
N PRO A 52 5.21 -5.05 10.46
CA PRO A 52 4.10 -5.67 11.19
C PRO A 52 4.62 -6.26 12.51
N GLN A 53 3.93 -5.96 13.60
CA GLN A 53 4.27 -6.43 14.95
C GLN A 53 3.40 -7.62 15.40
N VAL A 54 2.26 -7.82 14.72
CA VAL A 54 1.28 -8.86 15.03
C VAL A 54 0.95 -9.58 13.74
N TYR A 55 0.92 -10.92 13.81
CA TYR A 55 0.61 -11.81 12.70
C TYR A 55 -0.54 -12.73 13.12
N ALA A 56 -1.38 -13.10 12.17
CA ALA A 56 -2.44 -14.07 12.36
C ALA A 56 -2.65 -14.83 11.06
N GLY A 57 -2.88 -16.15 11.15
CA GLY A 57 -3.33 -16.96 10.02
C GLY A 57 -4.82 -16.73 9.77
N LEU A 58 -5.17 -16.37 8.55
CA LEU A 58 -6.55 -16.16 8.13
C LEU A 58 -6.92 -17.25 7.13
N PHE A 59 -8.05 -17.91 7.33
CA PHE A 59 -8.51 -18.97 6.45
C PHE A 59 -10.00 -18.74 6.13
N PRO A 60 -10.43 -18.94 4.87
CA PRO A 60 -11.83 -18.91 4.54
C PRO A 60 -12.55 -20.11 5.19
N VAL A 61 -13.83 -19.96 5.50
CA VAL A 61 -14.65 -21.04 6.08
C VAL A 61 -14.83 -22.19 5.08
N SER A 62 -14.91 -21.86 3.79
CA SER A 62 -14.95 -22.80 2.68
C SER A 62 -13.70 -22.68 1.83
N SER A 63 -13.10 -23.81 1.45
CA SER A 63 -11.93 -23.84 0.56
C SER A 63 -12.20 -23.22 -0.81
N ASP A 64 -13.45 -23.29 -1.28
CA ASP A 64 -13.84 -22.78 -2.60
C ASP A 64 -13.80 -21.23 -2.66
N ASP A 65 -13.81 -20.57 -1.50
CA ASP A 65 -13.78 -19.11 -1.38
C ASP A 65 -12.35 -18.53 -1.38
N TYR A 66 -11.30 -19.35 -1.41
CA TYR A 66 -9.91 -18.89 -1.30
C TYR A 66 -9.54 -17.82 -2.33
N GLU A 67 -9.92 -17.99 -3.60
CA GLU A 67 -9.63 -17.00 -4.65
C GLU A 67 -10.34 -15.67 -4.37
N ALA A 68 -11.61 -15.72 -3.95
CA ALA A 68 -12.37 -14.51 -3.59
C ALA A 68 -11.80 -13.84 -2.34
N PHE A 69 -11.33 -14.63 -1.36
CA PHE A 69 -10.69 -14.17 -0.14
C PHE A 69 -9.37 -13.45 -0.44
N ARG A 70 -8.48 -14.07 -1.24
CA ARG A 70 -7.22 -13.48 -1.69
C ARG A 70 -7.44 -12.18 -2.43
N ASP A 71 -8.42 -12.15 -3.34
CA ASP A 71 -8.76 -10.95 -4.10
C ASP A 71 -9.35 -9.84 -3.22
N ALA A 72 -10.11 -10.20 -2.18
CA ALA A 72 -10.61 -9.26 -1.19
C ALA A 72 -9.48 -8.66 -0.34
N LEU A 73 -8.51 -9.47 0.11
CA LEU A 73 -7.30 -8.98 0.78
C LEU A 73 -6.50 -8.02 -0.11
N GLY A 74 -6.36 -8.35 -1.39
CA GLY A 74 -5.72 -7.47 -2.37
C GLY A 74 -6.44 -6.12 -2.52
N LYS A 75 -7.78 -6.11 -2.54
CA LYS A 75 -8.55 -4.85 -2.55
C LYS A 75 -8.46 -4.08 -1.24
N LEU A 76 -8.31 -4.76 -0.10
CA LEU A 76 -8.14 -4.11 1.20
C LEU A 76 -6.77 -3.46 1.32
N SER A 77 -5.72 -4.15 0.87
CA SER A 77 -4.36 -3.58 0.83
C SER A 77 -4.29 -2.35 -0.09
N LEU A 78 -5.24 -2.20 -1.04
CA LEU A 78 -5.36 -0.97 -1.85
C LEU A 78 -5.61 0.30 -1.04
N ASN A 79 -6.27 0.17 0.11
CA ASN A 79 -6.63 1.29 0.97
C ASN A 79 -5.81 1.32 2.26
N ASP A 80 -5.29 0.18 2.69
CA ASP A 80 -4.50 0.03 3.92
C ASP A 80 -3.05 -0.33 3.61
N ALA A 81 -2.18 0.69 3.63
CA ALA A 81 -0.75 0.54 3.40
C ALA A 81 0.01 -0.20 4.51
N SER A 82 -0.64 -0.51 5.64
CA SER A 82 -0.06 -1.27 6.75
C SER A 82 -0.35 -2.76 6.67
N LEU A 83 -1.35 -3.16 5.89
CA LEU A 83 -1.72 -4.56 5.70
C LEU A 83 -0.67 -5.28 4.85
N PHE A 84 -0.12 -6.36 5.41
CA PHE A 84 0.76 -7.30 4.73
C PHE A 84 0.14 -8.70 4.85
N TYR A 85 0.13 -9.45 3.75
CA TYR A 85 -0.34 -10.83 3.73
C TYR A 85 0.50 -11.65 2.76
N GLU A 86 0.64 -12.93 3.06
CA GLU A 86 1.29 -13.92 2.20
C GLU A 86 0.47 -15.21 2.25
N PRO A 87 0.42 -16.01 1.17
CA PRO A 87 -0.31 -17.27 1.17
C PRO A 87 0.25 -18.26 2.19
N GLU A 88 -0.63 -18.89 2.95
CA GLU A 88 -0.31 -19.91 3.94
C GLU A 88 -1.07 -21.22 3.62
N SER A 89 -0.45 -22.37 3.89
CA SER A 89 -1.09 -23.68 3.72
C SER A 89 -1.10 -24.43 5.05
N SER A 90 -2.29 -24.82 5.50
CA SER A 90 -2.53 -25.60 6.71
C SER A 90 -3.09 -26.98 6.36
N SER A 91 -2.63 -28.01 7.06
CA SER A 91 -3.13 -29.39 6.88
C SER A 91 -4.58 -29.57 7.35
N ALA A 92 -5.04 -28.74 8.27
CA ALA A 92 -6.40 -28.82 8.83
C ALA A 92 -7.37 -27.82 8.18
N LEU A 93 -6.88 -26.66 7.75
CA LEU A 93 -7.70 -25.55 7.27
C LEU A 93 -7.57 -25.26 5.77
N GLY A 94 -6.63 -25.91 5.07
CA GLY A 94 -6.39 -25.68 3.65
C GLY A 94 -5.60 -24.40 3.40
N PHE A 95 -5.95 -23.67 2.35
CA PHE A 95 -5.26 -22.45 1.92
C PHE A 95 -5.84 -21.20 2.59
N GLY A 96 -4.94 -20.34 3.08
CA GLY A 96 -5.21 -19.03 3.67
C GLY A 96 -4.39 -17.94 3.00
#